data_AF-A0A7X9D1F0-F1
#
_entry.id   AF-A0A7X9D1F0-F1
#
_cell.length_a   1.000
_cell.length_b   1.000
_cell.length_c   1.000
_cell.angle_alpha   90.00
_cell.angle_beta   90.00
_cell.angle_gamma   90.00
#
_symmetry.space_group_name_H-M   'P 1'
#
loop_
_entity.id
_entity.type
_entity.pdbx_description
1 polymer ?
#
loop_
_entity_poly.entity_id
_entity_poly.type
_entity_poly.pdbx_seq_one_letter_code
_entity_poly.pdbx_strand_id
1 'polypeptide(L)'
;MADRIRVNTDAVAEAASKIKMYNDYMRTEFSDVEEAINDLNPYWDGEASESARASFFAIKNAYNDVRYNSMDNFVKFLHGHIGDGYETAETVNKKLADAFK
;
A
#
# COMPACT_ATOMS: atom_id res chain seq x y z
N MET A 1 5.31 32.97 14.35
CA MET A 1 6.05 32.47 13.17
C MET A 1 5.78 30.99 13.12
N ALA A 2 4.95 30.54 12.18
CA ALA A 2 4.65 29.12 12.04
C ALA A 2 5.96 28.37 11.78
N ASP A 3 6.22 27.36 12.61
CA ASP A 3 7.36 26.46 12.46
C ASP A 3 7.35 25.96 11.01
N ARG A 4 8.43 26.21 10.25
CA ARG A 4 8.48 25.87 8.83
C ARG A 4 8.54 24.34 8.74
N ILE A 5 7.39 23.69 8.59
CA ILE A 5 7.31 22.27 8.25
C ILE A 5 7.96 22.12 6.88
N ARG A 6 9.23 21.74 6.90
CA ARG A 6 10.00 21.40 5.70
C ARG A 6 9.80 19.92 5.48
N VAL A 7 8.79 19.56 4.69
CA VAL A 7 8.56 18.17 4.31
C VAL A 7 9.70 17.77 3.37
N ASN A 8 10.45 16.74 3.74
CA ASN A 8 11.40 16.12 2.83
C ASN A 8 10.61 15.21 1.88
N THR A 9 10.28 15.73 0.71
CA THR A 9 9.49 15.04 -0.32
C THR A 9 10.16 13.75 -0.78
N ASP A 10 11.49 13.72 -0.86
CA ASP A 10 12.27 12.52 -1.19
C ASP A 10 12.08 11.42 -0.13
N ALA A 11 12.14 11.77 1.15
CA ALA A 11 11.95 10.80 2.23
C ALA A 11 10.51 10.25 2.25
N VAL A 12 9.53 11.07 1.88
CA VAL A 12 8.13 10.62 1.75
C VAL A 12 7.96 9.68 0.55
N ALA A 13 8.57 9.99 -0.60
CA ALA A 13 8.54 9.14 -1.78
C ALA A 13 9.23 7.78 -1.53
N GLU A 14 10.35 7.77 -0.81
CA GLU A 14 11.04 6.54 -0.43
C GLU A 14 10.17 5.69 0.50
N ALA A 15 9.56 6.30 1.51
CA ALA A 15 8.66 5.60 2.44
C ALA A 15 7.43 5.03 1.72
N ALA A 16 6.81 5.81 0.83
CA ALA A 16 5.68 5.39 0.02
C ALA A 16 6.04 4.21 -0.90
N SER A 17 7.23 4.24 -1.51
CA SER A 17 7.74 3.13 -2.33
C SER A 17 7.93 1.85 -1.51
N LYS A 18 8.46 1.94 -0.29
CA LYS A 18 8.60 0.79 0.63
C LYS A 18 7.23 0.24 1.03
N ILE A 19 6.28 1.10 1.38
CA ILE A 19 4.91 0.69 1.72
C ILE A 19 4.27 -0.04 0.53
N LYS A 20 4.44 0.49 -0.69
CA LYS A 20 3.94 -0.17 -1.91
C LYS A 20 4.52 -1.56 -2.06
N MET A 21 5.84 -1.69 -1.96
CA MET A 21 6.55 -2.97 -2.07
C MET A 21 6.01 -4.00 -1.07
N TYR A 22 5.87 -3.63 0.22
CA TYR A 22 5.31 -4.54 1.22
C TYR A 22 3.84 -4.90 0.95
N ASN A 23 3.04 -3.95 0.47
CA ASN A 23 1.64 -4.20 0.15
C ASN A 23 1.47 -5.19 -1.03
N ASP A 24 2.34 -5.07 -2.04
CA ASP A 24 2.41 -6.01 -3.16
C ASP A 24 2.87 -7.39 -2.67
N TYR A 25 3.94 -7.47 -1.87
CA TYR A 25 4.41 -8.75 -1.31
C TYR A 25 3.36 -9.45 -0.47
N MET A 26 2.69 -8.75 0.43
CA MET A 26 1.62 -9.36 1.24
C MET A 26 0.49 -9.91 0.38
N ARG A 27 0.18 -9.28 -0.76
CA ARG A 27 -0.83 -9.81 -1.69
C ARG A 27 -0.36 -11.10 -2.36
N THR A 28 0.91 -11.18 -2.76
CA THR A 28 1.51 -12.40 -3.31
C THR A 28 1.51 -13.54 -2.29
N GLU A 29 1.88 -13.28 -1.03
CA GLU A 29 1.88 -14.31 0.03
C GLU A 29 0.49 -14.93 0.23
N PHE A 30 -0.60 -14.16 0.09
CA PHE A 30 -1.96 -14.71 0.11
C PHE A 30 -2.23 -15.66 -1.08
N SER A 31 -1.68 -15.37 -2.25
CA SER A 31 -1.78 -16.25 -3.43
C SER A 31 -0.96 -17.53 -3.25
N ASP A 32 0.23 -17.43 -2.68
CA ASP A 32 1.10 -18.59 -2.44
C ASP A 32 0.46 -19.57 -1.43
N VAL A 33 -0.15 -19.05 -0.36
CA VAL A 33 -0.88 -19.89 0.61
C VAL A 33 -2.16 -20.49 0.00
N GLU A 34 -2.85 -19.76 -0.86
CA GLU A 34 -4.01 -20.29 -1.59
C GLU A 34 -3.63 -21.47 -2.49
N GLU A 35 -2.53 -21.34 -3.24
CA GLU A 35 -1.99 -22.41 -4.07
C GLU A 35 -1.63 -23.63 -3.20
N ALA A 36 -0.88 -23.43 -2.12
CA ALA A 36 -0.50 -24.51 -1.21
C ALA A 36 -1.70 -25.26 -0.60
N ILE A 37 -2.77 -24.53 -0.23
CA ILE A 37 -4.00 -25.13 0.29
C ILE A 37 -4.74 -25.93 -0.80
N ASN A 38 -4.79 -25.42 -2.02
CA ASN A 38 -5.43 -26.10 -3.14
C ASN A 38 -4.65 -27.37 -3.54
N ASP A 39 -3.32 -27.33 -3.49
CA ASP A 39 -2.44 -28.48 -3.76
C ASP A 39 -2.55 -29.56 -2.68
N LEU A 40 -2.78 -29.17 -1.43
CA LEU A 40 -2.96 -30.11 -0.31
C LEU A 40 -4.33 -30.80 -0.34
N ASN A 41 -5.35 -30.13 -0.87
CA ASN A 41 -6.75 -30.57 -0.82
C ASN A 41 -7.01 -32.00 -1.35
N PRO A 42 -6.38 -32.48 -2.44
CA PRO A 42 -6.57 -33.86 -2.92
C PRO A 42 -5.98 -34.93 -1.99
N TYR A 43 -5.03 -34.56 -1.12
CA TYR A 43 -4.28 -35.50 -0.26
C TYR A 43 -4.71 -35.43 1.21
N TRP A 44 -5.46 -34.39 1.59
CA TRP A 44 -5.94 -34.18 2.94
C TRP A 44 -7.46 -34.06 2.92
N ASP A 45 -8.14 -35.19 3.04
CA ASP A 45 -9.60 -35.27 3.11
C ASP A 45 -10.09 -35.38 4.56
N GLY A 46 -11.28 -34.82 4.83
CA GLY A 46 -11.94 -34.83 6.13
C GLY A 46 -12.28 -33.44 6.70
N GLU A 47 -13.10 -33.43 7.76
CA GLU A 47 -13.67 -32.22 8.37
C GLU A 47 -12.62 -31.19 8.80
N ALA A 48 -11.46 -31.65 9.28
CA ALA A 48 -10.35 -30.77 9.66
C ALA A 48 -9.78 -30.00 8.46
N SER A 49 -9.64 -30.66 7.30
CA SER A 49 -9.17 -30.04 6.06
C SER A 49 -10.16 -29.01 5.54
N GLU A 50 -11.45 -29.37 5.52
CA GLU A 50 -12.52 -28.45 5.12
C GLU A 50 -12.58 -27.21 6.02
N SER A 51 -12.46 -27.39 7.33
CA SER A 51 -12.44 -26.29 8.31
C SER A 51 -11.23 -25.37 8.14
N ALA A 52 -10.04 -25.93 7.94
CA ALA A 52 -8.83 -25.16 7.68
C ALA A 52 -8.94 -24.35 6.39
N ARG A 53 -9.42 -24.99 5.31
CA ARG A 53 -9.64 -24.35 4.01
C ARG A 53 -10.65 -23.22 4.11
N ALA A 54 -11.79 -23.46 4.76
CA ALA A 54 -12.82 -22.45 4.98
C ALA A 54 -12.30 -21.26 5.80
N SER A 55 -11.50 -21.51 6.84
CA SER A 55 -10.91 -20.47 7.67
C SER A 55 -9.94 -19.59 6.88
N PHE A 56 -9.08 -20.20 6.05
CA PHE A 56 -8.18 -19.45 5.17
C PHE A 56 -8.96 -18.57 4.19
N PHE A 57 -9.94 -19.14 3.47
CA PHE A 57 -10.72 -18.36 2.51
C PHE A 57 -11.53 -17.25 3.17
N ALA A 58 -12.02 -17.45 4.40
CA ALA A 58 -12.67 -16.39 5.17
C ALA A 58 -11.71 -15.22 5.44
N ILE A 59 -10.46 -15.50 5.86
CA ILE A 59 -9.44 -14.47 6.09
C ILE A 59 -9.08 -13.77 4.77
N LYS A 60 -8.79 -14.54 3.72
CA LYS A 60 -8.41 -14.00 2.41
C LYS A 60 -9.49 -13.07 1.86
N ASN A 61 -10.75 -13.52 1.86
CA ASN A 61 -11.87 -12.76 1.30
C ASN A 61 -12.20 -11.51 2.14
N ALA A 62 -12.05 -11.58 3.47
CA ALA A 62 -12.30 -10.44 4.33
C ALA A 62 -11.22 -9.36 4.21
N TYR A 63 -9.95 -9.76 4.03
CA TYR A 63 -8.84 -8.85 4.23
C TYR A 63 -7.95 -8.61 3.01
N ASN A 64 -7.75 -9.57 2.09
CA ASN A 64 -6.69 -9.44 1.08
C ASN A 64 -6.85 -8.18 0.21
N ASP A 65 -7.99 -8.04 -0.47
CA ASP A 65 -8.24 -6.91 -1.37
C ASP A 65 -8.54 -5.61 -0.60
N VAL A 66 -9.30 -5.68 0.50
CA VAL A 66 -9.66 -4.50 1.30
C VAL A 66 -8.41 -3.84 1.89
N ARG A 67 -7.51 -4.63 2.49
CA ARG A 67 -6.23 -4.14 3.01
C ARG A 67 -5.33 -3.66 1.90
N TYR A 68 -5.23 -4.41 0.79
CA TYR A 68 -4.43 -3.99 -0.37
C TYR A 68 -4.86 -2.61 -0.88
N ASN A 69 -6.16 -2.42 -1.12
CA ASN A 69 -6.70 -1.18 -1.65
C ASN A 69 -6.52 -0.01 -0.68
N SER A 70 -6.70 -0.23 0.64
CA SER A 70 -6.48 0.80 1.64
C SER A 70 -5.03 1.31 1.64
N MET A 71 -4.07 0.38 1.62
CA MET A 71 -2.65 0.73 1.58
C MET A 71 -2.23 1.35 0.24
N ASP A 72 -2.76 0.86 -0.88
CA ASP A 72 -2.51 1.43 -2.20
C ASP A 72 -3.04 2.87 -2.33
N ASN A 73 -4.22 3.15 -1.78
CA ASN A 73 -4.77 4.50 -1.70
C ASN A 73 -3.88 5.43 -0.85
N PHE A 74 -3.35 4.92 0.26
CA PHE A 74 -2.42 5.69 1.08
C PHE A 74 -1.11 5.99 0.35
N VAL A 75 -0.53 5.02 -0.36
CA VAL A 75 0.66 5.23 -1.22
C VAL A 75 0.38 6.29 -2.29
N LYS A 76 -0.75 6.20 -2.98
CA LYS A 76 -1.17 7.18 -3.98
C LYS A 76 -1.30 8.59 -3.40
N PHE A 77 -1.84 8.70 -2.18
CA PHE A 77 -1.92 9.96 -1.47
C PHE A 77 -0.52 10.54 -1.17
N LEU A 78 0.40 9.72 -0.65
CA LEU A 78 1.77 10.15 -0.34
C LEU A 78 2.51 10.64 -1.60
N HIS A 79 2.43 9.92 -2.72
CA HIS A 79 3.04 10.35 -3.97
C HIS A 79 2.37 11.59 -4.58
N GLY A 80 1.06 11.55 -4.78
CA GLY A 80 0.36 12.58 -5.55
C GLY A 80 0.20 13.92 -4.81
N HIS A 81 -0.02 13.89 -3.49
CA HIS A 81 -0.29 15.12 -2.74
C HIS A 81 0.93 15.67 -2.00
N ILE A 82 1.82 14.80 -1.53
CA ILE A 82 2.96 15.23 -0.71
C ILE A 82 4.25 15.32 -1.53
N GLY A 83 4.50 14.39 -2.45
CA GLY A 83 5.61 14.52 -3.40
C GLY A 83 5.34 15.60 -4.45
N ASP A 84 4.60 15.23 -5.49
CA ASP A 84 4.42 16.06 -6.70
C ASP A 84 3.67 17.37 -6.41
N GLY A 85 2.66 17.31 -5.54
CA GLY A 85 1.85 18.47 -5.17
C GLY A 85 2.62 19.55 -4.42
N TYR A 86 3.55 19.15 -3.53
CA TYR A 86 4.33 20.09 -2.74
C TYR A 86 5.40 20.79 -3.57
N GLU A 87 6.13 20.04 -4.42
CA GLU A 87 7.14 20.61 -5.33
C GLU A 87 6.51 21.59 -6.35
N THR A 88 5.33 21.24 -6.87
CA THR A 88 4.58 22.11 -7.79
C THR A 88 4.17 23.41 -7.10
N ALA A 89 3.61 23.32 -5.89
CA ALA A 89 3.20 24.50 -5.13
C ALA A 89 4.39 25.39 -4.75
N GLU A 90 5.52 24.81 -4.34
CA GLU A 90 6.73 25.56 -4.03
C GLU A 90 7.30 26.27 -5.26
N THR A 91 7.31 25.59 -6.41
CA THR A 91 7.76 26.16 -7.69
C THR A 91 6.88 27.34 -8.12
N VAL A 92 5.55 27.20 -8.03
CA VAL A 92 4.60 28.28 -8.34
C VAL A 92 4.80 29.46 -7.40
N ASN A 93 4.95 29.22 -6.10
CA ASN A 93 5.16 30.27 -5.11
C ASN A 93 6.48 31.03 -5.34
N LYS A 94 7.57 30.33 -5.69
CA LYS A 94 8.84 30.97 -6.07
C LYS A 94 8.69 31.85 -7.32
N LYS A 95 8.03 31.33 -8.36
CA LYS A 95 7.76 32.09 -9.60
C LYS A 95 6.92 33.34 -9.34
N LEU A 96 5.86 33.24 -8.55
CA LEU A 96 5.02 34.38 -8.15
C LEU A 96 5.84 35.40 -7.36
N ALA A 97 6.61 34.96 -6.37
CA ALA A 97 7.44 35.84 -5.55
C ALA A 97 8.50 36.58 -6.38
N ASP A 98 9.12 35.91 -7.36
CA ASP A 98 10.07 36.56 -8.28
C ASP A 98 9.38 37.51 -9.27
N ALA A 99 8.09 37.30 -9.59
CA ALA A 99 7.31 38.23 -10.41
C ALA A 99 6.86 39.51 -9.66
N PHE A 100 6.94 39.51 -8.32
CA PHE A 100 6.64 40.68 -7.47
C PHE A 100 7.90 41.44 -7.03
N LYS A 101 9.10 41.02 -7.47
CA LYS A 101 10.36 41.77 -7.31
C LYS A 101 10.57 42.70 -8.50
#